data_AF-A0A923NWF2-F1
#
_entry.id   AF-A0A923NWF2-F1
#
_cell.length_a   1.000
_cell.length_b   1.000
_cell.length_c   1.000
_cell.angle_alpha   90.00
_cell.angle_beta   90.00
_cell.angle_gamma   90.00
#
_symmetry.space_group_name_H-M   'P 1'
#
loop_
_entity.id
_entity.type
_entity.pdbx_description
1 polymer ?
#
loop_
_entity_poly.entity_id
_entity_poly.type
_entity_poly.pdbx_seq_one_letter_code
_entity_poly.pdbx_strand_id
1 'polypeptide(L)'
;MKKGAFKYLIVKFLFCLCVLAIPFVLCLYAAQARRYSELTREIVELERKQEKLIEENKRLVSDIAVLSSSDRIEKIAVEELGMHKAETEDIVRVEMTGEKK
;
A
#
# COMPACT_ATOMS: atom_id res chain seq x y z
N MET A 1 69.51 2.88 -24.93
CA MET A 1 69.41 2.85 -23.45
C MET A 1 68.11 3.40 -22.84
N LYS A 2 67.20 4.12 -23.55
CA LYS A 2 66.02 4.76 -22.92
C LYS A 2 64.81 3.84 -22.63
N LYS A 3 64.76 2.61 -23.17
CA LYS A 3 63.59 1.70 -23.04
C LYS A 3 63.38 1.17 -21.61
N GLY A 4 64.44 1.03 -20.82
CA GLY A 4 64.36 0.54 -19.43
C GLY A 4 63.72 1.54 -18.46
N ALA A 5 64.10 2.81 -18.55
CA ALA A 5 63.54 3.88 -17.71
C ALA A 5 62.04 4.10 -17.97
N PHE A 6 61.61 4.00 -19.22
CA PHE A 6 60.20 4.14 -19.60
C PHE A 6 59.33 3.00 -19.06
N LYS A 7 59.80 1.75 -19.14
CA LYS A 7 59.13 0.60 -18.49
C LYS A 7 58.98 0.81 -16.99
N TYR A 8 60.01 1.35 -16.32
CA TYR A 8 59.99 1.57 -14.89
C TYR A 8 58.98 2.65 -14.46
N LEU A 9 58.87 3.72 -15.26
CA LEU A 9 57.85 4.76 -15.09
C LEU A 9 56.43 4.22 -15.28
N ILE A 10 56.20 3.39 -16.30
CA ILE A 10 54.89 2.75 -16.52
C ILE A 10 54.49 1.86 -15.34
N VAL A 11 55.41 1.02 -14.84
CA VAL A 11 55.10 0.12 -13.72
C VAL A 11 54.78 0.90 -12.44
N LYS A 12 55.52 1.99 -12.17
CA LYS A 12 55.22 2.88 -11.03
C LYS A 12 53.87 3.58 -11.17
N PHE A 13 53.54 4.04 -12.36
CA PHE A 13 52.24 4.64 -12.64
C PHE A 13 51.09 3.63 -12.45
N LEU A 14 51.25 2.41 -12.97
CA LEU A 14 50.27 1.33 -12.80
C LEU A 14 50.08 0.97 -11.32
N PHE A 15 51.16 0.91 -10.55
CA PHE A 15 51.12 0.64 -9.12
C PHE A 15 50.38 1.75 -8.35
N CYS A 16 50.67 3.02 -8.65
CA CYS A 16 49.97 4.16 -8.06
C CYS A 16 48.47 4.13 -8.39
N LEU A 17 48.12 3.77 -9.63
CA LEU A 17 46.73 3.64 -10.08
C LEU A 17 45.99 2.51 -9.36
N CYS A 18 46.64 1.35 -9.14
CA CYS A 18 46.07 0.25 -8.35
C CYS A 18 45.84 0.65 -6.88
N VAL A 19 46.79 1.38 -6.28
CA VAL A 19 46.65 1.85 -4.89
C VAL A 19 45.50 2.85 -4.76
N LEU A 20 45.30 3.73 -5.75
CA LEU A 20 44.19 4.69 -5.78
C LEU A 20 42.85 4.06 -6.19
N ALA A 21 42.85 2.93 -6.88
CA ALA A 21 41.63 2.24 -7.27
C ALA A 21 40.83 1.74 -6.06
N ILE A 22 41.51 1.28 -5.00
CA ILE A 22 40.86 0.77 -3.79
C ILE A 22 40.02 1.86 -3.08
N PRO A 23 40.58 3.03 -2.67
CA PRO A 23 39.79 4.09 -2.05
C PRO A 23 38.75 4.66 -2.99
N PHE A 24 39.01 4.69 -4.30
CA PHE A 24 38.05 5.14 -5.29
C PHE A 24 36.81 4.23 -5.36
N VAL A 25 37.01 2.90 -5.39
CA VAL A 25 35.91 1.93 -5.38
C VAL A 25 35.11 2.02 -4.08
N LEU A 26 35.76 2.22 -2.93
CA LEU A 26 35.08 2.42 -1.65
C LEU A 26 34.22 3.70 -1.64
N CYS A 27 34.72 4.80 -2.22
CA CYS A 27 33.94 6.03 -2.37
C CYS A 27 32.72 5.84 -3.28
N LEU A 28 32.88 5.14 -4.40
CA LEU A 28 31.77 4.81 -5.30
C LEU A 28 30.74 3.90 -4.62
N TYR A 29 31.20 2.93 -3.84
CA TYR A 29 30.31 2.04 -3.09
C TYR A 29 29.50 2.80 -2.03
N ALA A 30 30.14 3.70 -1.28
CA ALA A 30 29.45 4.55 -0.31
C ALA A 30 28.43 5.49 -0.97
N ALA A 31 28.76 6.04 -2.14
CA ALA A 31 27.83 6.86 -2.92
C ALA A 31 26.62 6.06 -3.44
N GLN A 32 26.86 4.84 -3.94
CA GLN A 32 25.79 3.93 -4.35
C GLN A 32 24.91 3.52 -3.17
N ALA A 33 25.50 3.19 -2.01
CA ALA A 33 24.77 2.78 -0.82
C ALA A 33 23.80 3.87 -0.33
N ARG A 34 24.19 5.15 -0.41
CA ARG A 34 23.27 6.26 -0.09
C ARG A 34 22.08 6.31 -1.05
N ARG A 35 22.34 6.23 -2.36
CA ARG A 35 21.27 6.27 -3.37
C ARG A 35 20.34 5.06 -3.28
N TYR A 36 20.89 3.88 -2.98
CA TYR A 36 20.10 2.68 -2.72
C TYR A 36 19.23 2.82 -1.47
N SER A 37 19.77 3.39 -0.38
CA SER A 37 18.99 3.59 0.84
C SER A 37 17.81 4.55 0.65
N GLU A 38 17.95 5.58 -0.18
CA GLU A 38 16.85 6.50 -0.50
C GLU A 38 15.77 5.79 -1.32
N LEU A 39 16.19 5.05 -2.35
CA LEU A 39 15.27 4.30 -3.22
C LEU A 39 14.51 3.21 -2.45
N THR A 40 15.17 2.48 -1.54
CA THR A 40 14.51 1.47 -0.70
C THR A 40 13.48 2.09 0.24
N ARG A 41 13.72 3.29 0.77
CA ARG A 41 12.72 3.99 1.59
C ARG A 41 11.49 4.35 0.80
N GLU A 42 11.67 4.85 -0.43
CA GLU A 42 10.57 5.20 -1.32
C GLU A 42 9.71 3.97 -1.67
N ILE A 43 10.35 2.82 -1.92
CA ILE A 43 9.64 1.56 -2.15
C ILE A 43 8.78 1.17 -0.94
N VAL A 44 9.35 1.20 0.27
CA VAL A 44 8.61 0.86 1.50
C VAL A 44 7.46 1.83 1.75
N GLU A 45 7.63 3.12 1.46
CA GLU A 45 6.54 4.10 1.57
C GLU A 45 5.43 3.85 0.55
N LEU A 46 5.79 3.47 -0.68
CA LEU A 46 4.83 3.12 -1.73
C LEU A 46 4.06 1.84 -1.40
N GLU A 47 4.73 0.82 -0.87
CA GLU A 47 4.09 -0.43 -0.43
C GLU A 47 3.08 -0.16 0.68
N ARG A 48 3.43 0.65 1.68
CA ARG A 48 2.49 1.05 2.75
C ARG A 48 1.28 1.82 2.21
N LYS A 49 1.49 2.70 1.22
CA LYS A 49 0.38 3.41 0.57
C LYS A 49 -0.53 2.45 -0.19
N GLN A 50 0.03 1.47 -0.90
CA GLN A 50 -0.76 0.46 -1.60
C GLN A 50 -1.59 -0.38 -0.63
N GLU A 51 -1.01 -0.84 0.48
CA GLU A 51 -1.73 -1.62 1.50
C GLU A 51 -2.90 -0.83 2.06
N LYS A 52 -2.68 0.44 2.44
CA LYS A 52 -3.73 1.32 2.94
C LYS A 52 -4.87 1.52 1.92
N LEU A 53 -4.53 1.75 0.66
CA LEU A 53 -5.52 1.92 -0.41
C LEU A 53 -6.32 0.64 -0.67
N ILE A 54 -5.70 -0.54 -0.55
CA ILE A 54 -6.40 -1.83 -0.69
C ILE A 54 -7.39 -2.00 0.47
N GLU A 55 -6.99 -1.66 1.70
CA GLU A 55 -7.87 -1.76 2.86
C GLU A 55 -9.04 -0.77 2.78
N GLU A 56 -8.80 0.48 2.39
CA GLU A 56 -9.84 1.47 2.14
C GLU A 56 -10.81 1.01 1.04
N ASN A 57 -10.31 0.50 -0.09
CA ASN A 57 -11.16 -0.03 -1.16
C ASN A 57 -12.01 -1.21 -0.70
N LYS A 58 -11.44 -2.15 0.09
CA LYS A 58 -12.22 -3.26 0.66
C LYS A 58 -13.38 -2.75 1.50
N ARG A 59 -13.12 -1.77 2.37
CA ARG A 59 -14.16 -1.17 3.21
C ARG A 59 -15.25 -0.48 2.38
N LEU A 60 -14.85 0.32 1.39
CA LEU A 60 -15.80 1.00 0.50
C LEU A 60 -16.69 0.01 -0.26
N VAL A 61 -16.11 -1.08 -0.79
CA VAL A 61 -16.88 -2.13 -1.46
C VAL A 61 -17.89 -2.78 -0.51
N SER A 62 -17.49 -3.07 0.74
CA SER A 62 -18.40 -3.58 1.75
C SER A 62 -19.53 -2.60 2.08
N ASP A 63 -19.23 -1.32 2.26
CA ASP A 63 -20.22 -0.28 2.55
C ASP A 63 -21.22 -0.12 1.37
N ILE A 64 -20.72 -0.12 0.13
CA ILE A 64 -21.55 -0.12 -1.08
C ILE A 64 -22.44 -1.37 -1.13
N ALA A 65 -21.91 -2.54 -0.81
CA ALA A 65 -22.70 -3.78 -0.80
C ALA A 65 -23.85 -3.70 0.21
N VAL A 66 -23.60 -3.18 1.42
CA VAL A 66 -24.63 -2.97 2.45
C VAL A 66 -25.69 -1.98 1.96
N LEU A 67 -25.27 -0.81 1.47
CA LEU A 67 -26.20 0.22 0.97
C LEU A 67 -27.04 -0.30 -0.20
N SER A 68 -26.41 -0.92 -1.20
CA SER A 68 -27.11 -1.50 -2.36
C SER A 68 -28.09 -2.60 -1.97
N SER A 69 -27.77 -3.37 -0.92
CA SER A 69 -28.67 -4.38 -0.39
C SER A 69 -29.89 -3.76 0.28
N SER A 70 -29.72 -2.65 1.01
CA SER A 70 -30.83 -1.90 1.62
C SER A 70 -31.75 -1.32 0.55
N ASP A 71 -31.18 -0.62 -0.44
CA ASP A 71 -31.95 -0.05 -1.55
C ASP A 71 -32.70 -1.14 -2.33
N ARG A 72 -32.05 -2.30 -2.53
CA ARG A 72 -32.68 -3.46 -3.17
C ARG A 72 -33.80 -4.07 -2.32
N ILE A 73 -33.62 -4.17 -1.00
CA ILE A 73 -34.66 -4.63 -0.07
C ILE A 73 -35.86 -3.69 -0.11
N GLU A 74 -35.64 -2.38 -0.05
CA GLU A 74 -36.70 -1.37 -0.13
C GLU A 74 -37.46 -1.50 -1.45
N LYS A 75 -36.74 -1.63 -2.57
CA LYS A 75 -37.36 -1.81 -3.89
C LYS A 75 -38.26 -3.05 -3.95
N ILE A 76 -37.78 -4.20 -3.47
CA ILE A 76 -38.59 -5.43 -3.43
C ILE A 76 -39.79 -5.25 -2.49
N ALA A 77 -39.60 -4.63 -1.32
CA ALA A 77 -40.66 -4.40 -0.36
C ALA A 77 -41.79 -3.55 -0.96
N VAL A 78 -41.45 -2.45 -1.65
CA VAL A 78 -42.43 -1.53 -2.23
C VAL A 78 -43.04 -2.09 -3.53
N GLU A 79 -42.22 -2.56 -4.47
CA GLU A 79 -42.67 -2.91 -5.82
C GLU A 79 -43.27 -4.32 -5.90
N GLU A 80 -42.68 -5.32 -5.24
CA GLU A 80 -43.11 -6.72 -5.34
C GLU A 80 -44.07 -7.10 -4.21
N LEU A 81 -43.80 -6.64 -2.99
CA LEU A 81 -44.58 -7.00 -1.80
C LEU A 81 -45.68 -5.98 -1.46
N GLY A 82 -45.72 -4.83 -2.14
CA GLY A 82 -46.70 -3.76 -1.88
C GLY A 82 -46.61 -3.17 -0.47
N MET A 83 -45.47 -3.34 0.20
CA MET A 83 -45.22 -2.80 1.52
C MET A 83 -45.12 -1.28 1.43
N HIS A 84 -45.70 -0.63 2.42
CA HIS A 84 -45.67 0.81 2.59
C HIS A 84 -45.34 1.11 4.05
N LYS A 85 -44.97 2.37 4.32
CA LYS A 85 -44.77 2.81 5.70
C LYS A 85 -46.09 2.67 6.45
N ALA A 86 -46.07 1.96 7.57
CA ALA A 86 -47.25 1.76 8.40
C ALA A 86 -47.75 3.11 8.92
N GLU A 87 -49.02 3.39 8.67
CA GLU A 87 -49.71 4.53 9.26
C GLU A 87 -50.18 4.19 10.68
N THR A 88 -50.60 5.18 11.45
CA THR A 88 -51.02 4.98 12.85
C THR A 88 -52.16 3.96 12.97
N GLU A 89 -52.97 3.85 11.92
CA GLU A 89 -54.11 2.95 11.79
C GLU A 89 -53.70 1.48 11.63
N ASP A 90 -52.50 1.22 11.09
CA ASP A 90 -51.97 -0.13 10.83
C ASP A 90 -51.29 -0.74 12.05
N ILE A 91 -51.13 0.02 13.14
CA ILE A 91 -50.37 -0.38 14.33
C ILE A 91 -51.29 -1.00 15.38
N VAL A 92 -51.29 -2.34 15.46
CA VAL A 92 -51.97 -3.08 16.53
C VAL A 92 -51.02 -3.26 17.72
N ARG A 93 -51.30 -2.58 18.84
CA ARG A 93 -50.52 -2.71 20.08
C ARG A 93 -51.14 -3.76 20.99
N VAL A 94 -50.45 -4.88 21.17
CA VAL A 94 -50.86 -5.96 22.08
C VAL A 94 -50.10 -5.84 23.39
N GLU A 95 -50.79 -5.58 24.49
CA GLU A 95 -50.22 -5.63 25.84
C GLU A 95 -50.38 -7.04 26.41
N MET A 96 -49.26 -7.74 26.61
CA MET A 96 -49.30 -9.05 27.24
C MET A 96 -49.51 -8.91 28.75
N THR A 97 -50.72 -9.19 29.21
CA THR A 97 -50.99 -9.36 30.64
C THR A 97 -50.57 -10.78 31.01
N GLY A 98 -49.46 -10.91 31.73
CA GLY A 98 -48.91 -12.21 32.11
C GLY A 98 -49.79 -12.92 33.13
N GLU A 99 -50.67 -13.82 32.69
CA GLU A 99 -51.22 -14.86 33.57
C GLU A 99 -50.22 -16.02 33.65
N LYS A 100 -49.51 -16.07 34.78
CA LYS A 100 -48.81 -17.28 35.22
C LYS A 100 -49.87 -18.32 35.61
N LYS A 101 -49.87 -19.47 34.95
CA LYS A 101 -50.43 -20.72 35.45
C LYS A 101 -49.32 -21.74 35.61
#